data_AF-A0A9Q0NBH3-F1
#
_entry.id   AF-A0A9Q0NBH3-F1
#
_cell.length_a   1.000
_cell.length_b   1.000
_cell.length_c   1.000
_cell.angle_alpha   90.00
_cell.angle_beta   90.00
_cell.angle_gamma   90.00
#
_symmetry.space_group_name_H-M   'P 1'
#
loop_
_entity.id
_entity.type
_entity.pdbx_description
1 polymer ?
#
loop_
_entity_poly.entity_id
_entity_poly.type
_entity_poly.pdbx_seq_one_letter_code
_entity_poly.pdbx_strand_id
1 'polypeptide(L)'
;MPSITSSNLTWKVTGNINHHEEVLVERPISGNVRPGLVYTLFSTLHFGADSEGLNFLATFQIIVGSSETSEVCVSSILDVNSWHMVPEILSRIRAPTFPNRDFVITNYGAVPDGETDNTEAFRRAIEDCNSSGGGRVLVPPGTFLSSAITLLSNVNLHLSEGSTILFSQNTTTYPNVFTRLGGLELINFSPFIYAFEVENVALTGSGVLNGNADCEHWWPWKGRNNNLERLCGIIEGFPTEEADVAALTEMAERNVPVEERVFGEGHFMRPVFLQPYRSRNILIEDVTFIRSPNWVINPVLSTNVIVRGVTINSTGPNSDGCNPESCKDVLIENVKFITGDDCIAIKSGRNADGRRINVKSENIVIQNCEMEDGHGGFTIGSEISGGVQNVFCQNCSMNSPLLEQGLRFKNNAVRGGLIEDIFIRNIHIPELYTGTSASRGMVLSIDFFYEEGPNGNYNPVVANVDIRNVTSSRSNYALFLRGFPTDYITNIRLYNCHFEDVIRGNVIEYVDNLRLFNVTVNGEAIAVPTP
;
A
#
# COMPACT_ATOMS: atom_id res chain seq x y z
N MET A 1 -5.86 -12.59 64.43
CA MET A 1 -4.82 -12.13 63.49
C MET A 1 -3.66 -13.11 63.53
N PRO A 2 -3.29 -13.77 62.43
CA PRO A 2 -1.93 -14.26 62.27
C PRO A 2 -1.08 -13.17 61.59
N SER A 3 0.09 -12.89 62.16
CA SER A 3 1.09 -11.96 61.65
C SER A 3 1.65 -12.44 60.31
N ILE A 4 1.49 -11.64 59.25
CA ILE A 4 2.20 -11.83 57.99
C ILE A 4 3.59 -11.20 58.14
N THR A 5 4.64 -12.01 58.14
CA THR A 5 6.02 -11.52 57.99
C THR A 5 6.33 -11.40 56.50
N SER A 6 6.50 -10.18 55.99
CA SER A 6 7.03 -9.95 54.65
C SER A 6 8.56 -10.08 54.67
N SER A 7 9.11 -10.92 53.81
CA SER A 7 10.53 -10.91 53.47
C SER A 7 10.68 -10.30 52.08
N ASN A 8 11.32 -9.14 51.98
CA ASN A 8 11.66 -8.54 50.68
C ASN A 8 12.87 -9.31 50.09
N LEU A 9 12.65 -10.02 48.98
CA LEU A 9 13.73 -10.57 48.15
C LEU A 9 14.03 -9.56 47.04
N THR A 10 15.18 -8.91 47.10
CA THR A 10 15.66 -7.99 46.06
C THR A 10 16.52 -8.76 45.08
N TRP A 11 16.15 -8.77 43.81
CA TRP A 11 16.94 -9.38 42.74
C TRP A 11 17.72 -8.29 42.02
N LYS A 12 19.04 -8.43 41.94
CA LYS A 12 19.89 -7.54 41.15
C LYS A 12 20.31 -8.31 39.89
N VAL A 13 19.71 -7.99 38.76
CA VAL A 13 20.16 -8.52 37.45
C VAL A 13 21.27 -7.60 36.96
N THR A 14 22.48 -8.11 36.86
CA THR A 14 23.61 -7.42 36.21
C THR A 14 24.12 -8.29 35.08
N GLY A 15 23.94 -7.85 33.84
CA GLY A 15 24.48 -8.50 32.65
C GLY A 15 24.28 -7.67 31.38
N ASN A 16 25.33 -7.53 30.57
CA ASN A 16 25.28 -6.93 29.25
C ASN A 16 24.57 -7.88 28.28
N ILE A 17 23.46 -7.44 27.68
CA ILE A 17 22.72 -8.24 26.71
C ILE A 17 23.30 -7.98 25.32
N ASN A 18 24.24 -8.83 24.89
CA ASN A 18 24.58 -9.00 23.48
C ASN A 18 24.45 -10.48 23.16
N HIS A 19 23.58 -10.79 22.20
CA HIS A 19 23.22 -12.10 21.67
C HIS A 19 22.36 -13.02 22.55
N HIS A 20 21.47 -13.71 21.86
CA HIS A 20 20.49 -14.69 22.32
C HIS A 20 21.09 -15.71 23.31
N GLU A 21 20.72 -15.63 24.58
CA GLU A 21 20.67 -16.78 25.49
C GLU A 21 19.44 -16.64 26.41
N GLU A 22 18.62 -17.69 26.47
CA GLU A 22 17.59 -17.82 27.49
C GLU A 22 18.25 -17.93 28.86
N VAL A 23 18.01 -16.97 29.74
CA VAL A 23 18.45 -17.05 31.14
C VAL A 23 17.49 -17.95 31.91
N LEU A 24 17.79 -19.25 31.94
CA LEU A 24 17.15 -20.21 32.86
C LEU A 24 17.78 -20.05 34.25
N VAL A 25 17.06 -19.40 35.17
CA VAL A 25 17.46 -19.31 36.58
C VAL A 25 16.96 -20.55 37.33
N GLU A 26 17.78 -21.60 37.41
CA GLU A 26 17.55 -22.70 38.33
C GLU A 26 18.46 -22.60 39.56
N ARG A 27 17.86 -22.47 40.75
CA ARG A 27 18.48 -22.90 42.01
C ARG A 27 17.44 -23.51 42.97
N PRO A 28 17.85 -24.47 43.82
CA PRO A 28 16.94 -25.22 44.65
C PRO A 28 16.47 -24.39 45.84
N ILE A 29 15.16 -24.42 46.11
CA ILE A 29 14.58 -23.83 47.31
C ILE A 29 15.08 -24.61 48.53
N SER A 30 16.05 -24.06 49.27
CA SER A 30 16.38 -24.56 50.61
C SER A 30 15.47 -23.89 51.64
N GLY A 31 14.32 -24.52 51.93
CA GLY A 31 13.39 -24.08 52.97
C GLY A 31 12.14 -24.96 53.00
N ASN A 32 11.68 -25.33 54.20
CA ASN A 32 10.55 -26.24 54.41
C ASN A 32 9.25 -25.73 53.75
N VAL A 33 8.95 -26.22 52.54
CA VAL A 33 7.66 -26.03 51.87
C VAL A 33 6.66 -27.01 52.49
N ARG A 34 5.55 -26.50 53.06
CA ARG A 34 4.44 -27.36 53.50
C ARG A 34 3.60 -27.74 52.25
N PRO A 35 3.30 -29.03 52.02
CA PRO A 35 2.45 -29.43 50.91
C PRO A 35 1.05 -28.80 51.04
N GLY A 36 0.55 -28.13 49.99
CA GLY A 36 -0.85 -27.68 49.89
C GLY A 36 -1.14 -26.17 49.94
N LEU A 37 -0.13 -25.28 49.89
CA LEU A 37 -0.34 -23.84 49.68
C LEU A 37 -0.04 -23.42 48.23
N VAL A 38 -0.93 -22.62 47.65
CA VAL A 38 -0.73 -21.94 46.35
C VAL A 38 -0.06 -20.58 46.62
N TYR A 39 0.92 -20.22 45.79
CA TYR A 39 1.65 -18.95 45.88
C TYR A 39 1.16 -18.02 44.75
N THR A 40 0.70 -16.82 45.09
CA THR A 40 0.31 -15.80 44.09
C THR A 40 1.41 -14.76 43.98
N LEU A 41 1.95 -14.57 42.77
CA LEU A 41 2.95 -13.55 42.46
C LEU A 41 2.25 -12.31 41.90
N PHE A 42 2.38 -11.16 42.55
CA PHE A 42 2.01 -9.88 41.95
C PHE A 42 3.29 -9.18 41.45
N SER A 43 3.28 -8.76 40.19
CA SER A 43 4.33 -7.90 39.63
C SER A 43 3.84 -6.46 39.54
N THR A 44 4.70 -5.52 39.90
CA THR A 44 4.48 -4.09 39.64
C THR A 44 5.75 -3.54 39.01
N LEU A 45 5.72 -3.22 37.72
CA LEU A 45 6.84 -2.55 37.04
C LEU A 45 6.78 -1.06 37.38
N HIS A 46 7.86 -0.53 37.95
CA HIS A 46 8.07 0.91 38.08
C HIS A 46 9.06 1.36 37.00
N PHE A 47 8.70 2.40 36.27
CA PHE A 47 9.56 3.01 35.25
C PHE A 47 10.20 4.27 35.84
N GLY A 48 11.53 4.28 35.93
CA GLY A 48 12.32 5.46 36.30
C GLY A 48 13.49 5.60 35.34
N ALA A 49 13.71 6.82 34.85
CA ALA A 49 14.84 7.14 33.98
C ALA A 49 15.88 7.95 34.76
N ASP A 50 17.13 7.50 34.75
CA ASP A 50 18.31 8.25 35.18
C ASP A 50 19.32 8.41 34.02
N SER A 51 20.23 9.36 34.20
CA SER A 51 20.99 10.04 33.14
C SER A 51 22.04 9.20 32.40
N GLU A 52 22.10 7.87 32.62
CA GLU A 52 23.06 6.97 31.98
C GLU A 52 22.42 5.76 31.26
N GLY A 53 21.10 5.73 31.09
CA GLY A 53 20.39 4.71 30.31
C GLY A 53 19.32 3.96 31.11
N LEU A 54 18.40 3.29 30.41
CA LEU A 54 17.28 2.56 31.01
C LEU A 54 17.77 1.38 31.86
N ASN A 55 17.74 1.54 33.19
CA ASN A 55 17.84 0.42 34.13
C ASN A 55 16.44 -0.08 34.51
N PHE A 56 16.24 -1.40 34.41
CA PHE A 56 14.97 -2.04 34.77
C PHE A 56 15.06 -2.59 36.19
N LEU A 57 14.17 -2.14 37.07
CA LEU A 57 14.03 -2.68 38.43
C LEU A 57 12.66 -3.36 38.57
N ALA A 58 12.65 -4.69 38.50
CA ALA A 58 11.45 -5.48 38.80
C ALA A 58 11.42 -5.81 40.29
N THR A 59 10.38 -5.36 41.01
CA THR A 59 10.15 -5.73 42.41
C THR A 59 9.01 -6.74 42.47
N PHE A 60 9.22 -7.86 43.16
CA PHE A 60 8.21 -8.91 43.32
C PHE A 60 7.71 -8.92 44.77
N GLN A 61 6.39 -8.82 44.97
CA GLN A 61 5.76 -9.05 46.27
C GLN A 61 5.02 -10.39 46.25
N ILE A 62 5.28 -11.23 47.25
CA ILE A 62 4.56 -12.48 47.49
C ILE A 62 3.59 -12.24 48.66
N ILE A 63 2.29 -12.36 48.41
CA ILE A 63 1.24 -12.32 49.44
C ILE A 63 0.63 -13.71 49.55
N VAL A 64 0.53 -14.23 50.78
CA VAL A 64 0.00 -15.57 51.06
C VAL A 64 -1.48 -15.44 51.46
N GLY A 65 -2.40 -15.94 50.61
CA GLY A 65 -3.84 -15.94 50.86
C GLY A 65 -4.52 -17.22 50.36
N SER A 66 -5.53 -17.70 51.07
CA SER A 66 -6.19 -19.00 50.84
C SER A 66 -7.41 -18.92 49.92
N SER A 67 -7.50 -19.94 49.04
CA SER A 67 -8.68 -20.50 48.33
C SER A 67 -9.47 -19.61 47.37
N GLU A 68 -9.21 -19.75 46.08
CA GLU A 68 -10.10 -20.31 45.05
C GLU A 68 -9.31 -20.40 43.73
N THR A 69 -9.39 -21.52 43.04
CA THR A 69 -8.64 -21.79 41.81
C THR A 69 -9.14 -20.90 40.68
N SER A 70 -8.42 -19.82 40.41
CA SER A 70 -8.48 -19.10 39.14
C SER A 70 -7.10 -19.23 38.50
N GLU A 71 -7.02 -19.91 37.36
CA GLU A 71 -5.85 -19.83 36.48
C GLU A 71 -5.71 -18.38 36.02
N VAL A 72 -4.92 -17.59 36.73
CA VAL A 72 -4.44 -16.31 36.23
C VAL A 72 -3.37 -16.63 35.21
N CYS A 73 -3.80 -16.88 33.97
CA CYS A 73 -2.92 -16.89 32.83
C CYS A 73 -2.45 -15.44 32.61
N VAL A 74 -1.35 -15.05 33.26
CA VAL A 74 -0.62 -13.85 32.88
C VAL A 74 0.06 -14.18 31.56
N SER A 75 -0.70 -14.13 30.46
CA SER A 75 -0.08 -13.98 29.15
C SER A 75 0.61 -12.64 29.19
N SER A 76 1.93 -12.66 29.36
CA SER A 76 2.75 -11.50 29.08
C SER A 76 2.46 -11.13 27.62
N ILE A 77 1.67 -10.09 27.43
CA ILE A 77 1.49 -9.40 26.15
C ILE A 77 2.84 -8.73 25.85
N LEU A 78 3.83 -9.53 25.49
CA LEU A 78 4.95 -9.07 24.70
C LEU A 78 4.39 -8.95 23.29
N ASP A 79 3.70 -7.84 23.07
CA ASP A 79 3.38 -7.31 21.76
C ASP A 79 4.73 -7.07 21.08
N VAL A 80 5.24 -8.09 20.38
CA VAL A 80 6.50 -8.00 19.66
C VAL A 80 6.30 -6.91 18.62
N ASN A 81 6.88 -5.75 18.89
CA ASN A 81 6.73 -4.57 18.05
C ASN A 81 7.32 -4.85 16.66
N SER A 82 6.50 -5.28 15.69
CA SER A 82 6.93 -5.63 14.33
C SER A 82 7.58 -4.47 13.58
N TRP A 83 7.40 -3.23 14.06
CA TRP A 83 8.10 -2.07 13.52
C TRP A 83 9.64 -2.17 13.63
N HIS A 84 10.19 -3.10 14.43
CA HIS A 84 11.62 -3.39 14.42
C HIS A 84 12.13 -3.91 13.07
N MET A 85 11.26 -4.44 12.21
CA MET A 85 11.60 -4.90 10.86
C MET A 85 11.87 -3.74 9.90
N VAL A 86 11.27 -2.57 10.15
CA VAL A 86 11.33 -1.42 9.21
C VAL A 86 12.77 -0.95 8.95
N PRO A 87 13.65 -0.75 9.94
CA PRO A 87 15.05 -0.40 9.68
C PRO A 87 15.78 -1.39 8.76
N GLU A 88 15.51 -2.70 8.91
CA GLU A 88 16.12 -3.71 8.06
C GLU A 88 15.57 -3.65 6.63
N ILE A 89 14.24 -3.54 6.47
CA ILE A 89 13.59 -3.34 5.17
C ILE A 89 14.18 -2.12 4.46
N LEU A 90 14.22 -0.97 5.14
CA LEU A 90 14.76 0.27 4.59
C LEU A 90 16.25 0.15 4.23
N SER A 91 17.03 -0.65 4.96
CA SER A 91 18.47 -0.85 4.65
C SER A 91 18.73 -1.56 3.31
N ARG A 92 17.74 -2.35 2.84
CA ARG A 92 17.77 -3.04 1.54
C ARG A 92 17.33 -2.14 0.40
N ILE A 93 16.55 -1.10 0.69
CA ILE A 93 16.01 -0.16 -0.29
C ILE A 93 17.05 0.93 -0.56
N ARG A 94 17.56 1.00 -1.80
CA ARG A 94 18.64 1.90 -2.19
C ARG A 94 18.36 2.51 -3.55
N ALA A 95 18.46 3.84 -3.63
CA ALA A 95 18.38 4.54 -4.89
C ALA A 95 19.52 4.09 -5.83
N PRO A 96 19.24 3.88 -7.13
CA PRO A 96 20.28 3.64 -8.11
C PRO A 96 21.18 4.89 -8.26
N THR A 97 22.44 4.66 -8.57
CA THR A 97 23.42 5.72 -8.84
C THR A 97 23.73 5.76 -10.33
N PHE A 98 23.89 6.96 -10.88
CA PHE A 98 24.15 7.15 -12.31
C PHE A 98 25.49 7.86 -12.54
N PRO A 99 26.21 7.53 -13.63
CA PRO A 99 27.34 8.34 -14.08
C PRO A 99 26.93 9.80 -14.29
N ASN A 100 27.83 10.73 -13.95
CA ASN A 100 27.62 12.16 -14.18
C ASN A 100 27.81 12.50 -15.68
N ARG A 101 26.83 12.13 -16.50
CA ARG A 101 26.79 12.34 -17.95
C ARG A 101 25.36 12.63 -18.39
N ASP A 102 25.20 13.67 -19.20
CA ASP A 102 23.89 14.15 -19.64
C ASP A 102 23.71 13.94 -21.15
N PHE A 103 22.56 13.38 -21.50
CA PHE A 103 22.08 13.12 -22.85
C PHE A 103 20.86 14.01 -23.05
N VAL A 104 21.10 15.27 -23.43
CA VAL A 104 20.04 16.29 -23.54
C VAL A 104 19.21 16.02 -24.79
N ILE A 105 17.90 15.84 -24.65
CA ILE A 105 17.03 15.39 -25.77
C ILE A 105 17.04 16.33 -26.99
N THR A 106 17.32 17.62 -26.79
CA THR A 106 17.43 18.61 -27.89
C THR A 106 18.65 18.36 -28.77
N ASN A 107 19.72 17.74 -28.25
CA ASN A 107 20.86 17.30 -29.05
C ASN A 107 20.51 16.12 -29.97
N TYR A 108 19.39 15.44 -29.72
CA TYR A 108 18.86 14.34 -30.52
C TYR A 108 17.69 14.79 -31.42
N GLY A 109 17.45 16.11 -31.52
CA GLY A 109 16.46 16.70 -32.41
C GLY A 109 15.11 17.01 -31.77
N ALA A 110 14.98 16.92 -30.44
CA ALA A 110 13.75 17.29 -29.76
C ALA A 110 13.45 18.80 -29.87
N VAL A 111 12.19 19.16 -30.09
CA VAL A 111 11.70 20.53 -30.22
C VAL A 111 10.65 20.82 -29.12
N PRO A 112 10.82 21.90 -28.32
CA PRO A 112 9.98 22.20 -27.17
C PRO A 112 8.70 23.01 -27.51
N ASP A 113 8.01 22.69 -28.60
CA ASP A 113 6.83 23.44 -29.08
C ASP A 113 5.49 22.84 -28.64
N GLY A 114 5.48 21.64 -28.05
CA GLY A 114 4.28 20.89 -27.70
C GLY A 114 3.52 20.29 -28.89
N GLU A 115 4.07 20.36 -30.10
CA GLU A 115 3.44 19.91 -31.36
C GLU A 115 4.30 18.90 -32.12
N THR A 116 5.62 19.11 -32.15
CA THR A 116 6.57 18.21 -32.80
C THR A 116 6.63 16.87 -32.06
N ASP A 117 6.51 15.76 -32.80
CA ASP A 117 6.69 14.42 -32.24
C ASP A 117 8.17 14.17 -31.88
N ASN A 118 8.45 14.12 -30.57
CA ASN A 118 9.78 13.92 -30.02
C ASN A 118 10.10 12.47 -29.67
N THR A 119 9.22 11.51 -30.00
CA THR A 119 9.35 10.09 -29.60
C THR A 119 10.71 9.51 -30.02
N GLU A 120 11.13 9.80 -31.25
CA GLU A 120 12.41 9.34 -31.79
C GLU A 120 13.62 10.03 -31.11
N ALA A 121 13.49 11.30 -30.72
CA ALA A 121 14.54 12.01 -30.00
C ALA A 121 14.75 11.44 -28.59
N PHE A 122 13.65 11.12 -27.88
CA PHE A 122 13.71 10.39 -26.61
C PHE A 122 14.37 9.03 -26.78
N ARG A 123 13.93 8.22 -27.76
CA ARG A 123 14.48 6.89 -28.03
C ARG A 123 15.99 6.95 -28.25
N ARG A 124 16.47 7.85 -29.12
CA ARG A 124 17.91 8.00 -29.41
C ARG A 124 18.72 8.43 -28.19
N ALA A 125 18.21 9.39 -27.41
CA ALA A 125 18.88 9.84 -26.20
C ALA A 125 19.00 8.72 -25.15
N ILE A 126 17.95 7.90 -24.99
CA ILE A 126 17.92 6.76 -24.07
C ILE A 126 18.88 5.66 -24.53
N GLU A 127 18.90 5.32 -25.81
CA GLU A 127 19.81 4.32 -26.38
C GLU A 127 21.27 4.74 -26.27
N ASP A 128 21.58 6.01 -26.55
CA ASP A 128 22.93 6.55 -26.40
C ASP A 128 23.36 6.57 -24.91
N CYS A 129 22.45 6.97 -24.02
CA CYS A 129 22.67 6.92 -22.58
C CYS A 129 22.99 5.50 -22.10
N ASN A 130 22.16 4.53 -22.47
CA ASN A 130 22.35 3.12 -22.11
C ASN A 130 23.64 2.53 -22.69
N SER A 131 23.88 2.69 -23.99
CA SER A 131 25.05 2.13 -24.68
C SER A 131 26.37 2.78 -24.22
N SER A 132 26.32 4.02 -23.74
CA SER A 132 27.44 4.69 -23.09
C SER A 132 27.72 4.18 -21.67
N GLY A 133 26.90 3.29 -21.10
CA GLY A 133 27.04 2.76 -19.74
C GLY A 133 26.23 3.54 -18.69
N GLY A 134 25.22 4.28 -19.10
CA GLY A 134 24.27 4.97 -18.22
C GLY A 134 24.58 6.43 -17.93
N GLY A 135 23.59 7.13 -17.39
CA GLY A 135 23.63 8.57 -17.13
C GLY A 135 22.23 9.16 -17.02
N ARG A 136 22.11 10.44 -17.31
CA ARG A 136 20.86 11.19 -17.25
C ARG A 136 20.40 11.58 -18.66
N VAL A 137 19.23 11.15 -19.07
CA VAL A 137 18.54 11.69 -20.25
C VAL A 137 17.82 12.95 -19.79
N LEU A 138 18.32 14.11 -20.21
CA LEU A 138 17.89 15.41 -19.68
C LEU A 138 16.80 16.02 -20.57
N VAL A 139 15.65 16.30 -19.98
CA VAL A 139 14.56 17.09 -20.57
C VAL A 139 14.71 18.54 -20.08
N PRO A 140 15.12 19.48 -20.95
CA PRO A 140 15.26 20.88 -20.57
C PRO A 140 13.87 21.56 -20.46
N PRO A 141 13.78 22.82 -19.98
CA PRO A 141 12.52 23.56 -19.95
C PRO A 141 11.84 23.63 -21.33
N GLY A 142 10.51 23.53 -21.34
CA GLY A 142 9.70 23.45 -22.57
C GLY A 142 8.72 22.29 -22.58
N THR A 143 7.82 22.26 -23.57
CA THR A 143 6.82 21.20 -23.73
C THR A 143 7.20 20.29 -24.88
N PHE A 144 7.33 18.99 -24.62
CA PHE A 144 7.73 18.00 -25.61
C PHE A 144 6.61 16.99 -25.81
N LEU A 145 5.95 17.02 -26.97
CA LEU A 145 5.00 15.99 -27.36
C LEU A 145 5.75 14.68 -27.63
N SER A 146 5.27 13.57 -27.07
CA SER A 146 5.83 12.23 -27.30
C SER A 146 4.73 11.18 -27.18
N SER A 147 4.88 10.07 -27.89
CA SER A 147 4.15 8.83 -27.58
C SER A 147 4.90 8.07 -26.48
N ALA A 148 4.78 6.74 -26.44
CA ALA A 148 5.42 5.91 -25.42
C ALA A 148 6.95 6.10 -25.34
N ILE A 149 7.47 6.23 -24.13
CA ILE A 149 8.90 6.29 -23.82
C ILE A 149 9.30 4.98 -23.14
N THR A 150 10.22 4.23 -23.76
CA THR A 150 10.76 3.00 -23.18
C THR A 150 12.14 3.27 -22.55
N LEU A 151 12.26 3.07 -21.24
CA LEU A 151 13.51 3.20 -20.51
C LEU A 151 14.34 1.91 -20.61
N LEU A 152 15.66 2.09 -20.61
CA LEU A 152 16.65 1.01 -20.59
C LEU A 152 17.44 1.04 -19.28
N SER A 153 18.17 -0.04 -18.97
CA SER A 153 18.99 -0.11 -17.75
C SER A 153 19.98 1.05 -17.63
N ASN A 154 20.24 1.49 -16.40
CA ASN A 154 21.17 2.58 -16.07
C ASN A 154 20.79 3.96 -16.64
N VAL A 155 19.52 4.17 -16.97
CA VAL A 155 19.00 5.45 -17.47
C VAL A 155 18.20 6.17 -16.39
N ASN A 156 18.56 7.42 -16.11
CA ASN A 156 17.73 8.37 -15.37
C ASN A 156 17.08 9.36 -16.34
N LEU A 157 15.76 9.27 -16.54
CA LEU A 157 15.00 10.31 -17.25
C LEU A 157 14.78 11.49 -16.31
N HIS A 158 15.50 12.59 -16.52
CA HIS A 158 15.51 13.74 -15.63
C HIS A 158 14.76 14.93 -16.25
N LEU A 159 13.67 15.34 -15.62
CA LEU A 159 12.84 16.47 -16.03
C LEU A 159 13.26 17.74 -15.29
N SER A 160 13.84 18.70 -16.01
CA SER A 160 14.21 19.99 -15.43
C SER A 160 12.98 20.77 -14.99
N GLU A 161 13.15 21.69 -14.05
CA GLU A 161 12.10 22.67 -13.70
C GLU A 161 11.59 23.38 -14.98
N GLY A 162 10.28 23.51 -15.11
CA GLY A 162 9.64 24.13 -16.29
C GLY A 162 9.61 23.23 -17.54
N SER A 163 10.03 21.97 -17.44
CA SER A 163 9.81 20.98 -18.51
C SER A 163 8.45 20.30 -18.37
N THR A 164 7.86 19.95 -19.52
CA THR A 164 6.65 19.12 -19.60
C THR A 164 6.84 18.08 -20.69
N ILE A 165 6.64 16.80 -20.36
CA ILE A 165 6.40 15.75 -21.37
C ILE A 165 4.89 15.66 -21.54
N LEU A 166 4.41 15.96 -22.75
CA LEU A 166 3.01 15.86 -23.13
C LEU A 166 2.80 14.57 -23.91
N PHE A 167 1.98 13.65 -23.40
CA PHE A 167 1.74 12.38 -24.08
C PHE A 167 0.69 12.50 -25.19
N SER A 168 0.96 11.85 -26.31
CA SER A 168 0.10 11.86 -27.50
C SER A 168 -1.26 11.22 -27.24
N GLN A 169 -2.32 11.82 -27.75
CA GLN A 169 -3.68 11.23 -27.76
C GLN A 169 -3.89 10.27 -28.94
N ASN A 170 -2.94 10.21 -29.88
CA ASN A 170 -3.02 9.29 -31.02
C ASN A 170 -2.65 7.87 -30.58
N THR A 171 -3.66 7.05 -30.30
CA THR A 171 -3.51 5.66 -29.82
C THR A 171 -2.71 4.77 -30.77
N THR A 172 -2.75 5.02 -32.09
CA THR A 172 -2.01 4.25 -33.11
C THR A 172 -0.49 4.37 -33.00
N THR A 173 0.01 5.34 -32.22
CA THR A 173 1.45 5.55 -32.01
C THR A 173 2.00 4.78 -30.80
N TYR A 174 1.14 4.09 -30.04
CA TYR A 174 1.54 3.29 -28.89
C TYR A 174 1.74 1.84 -29.33
N PRO A 175 2.97 1.31 -29.28
CA PRO A 175 3.20 -0.08 -29.67
C PRO A 175 2.58 -1.03 -28.66
N ASN A 176 2.23 -2.25 -29.12
CA ASN A 176 1.82 -3.31 -28.22
C ASN A 176 3.03 -3.90 -27.49
N VAL A 177 2.92 -4.05 -26.17
CA VAL A 177 3.96 -4.62 -25.29
C VAL A 177 3.34 -5.59 -24.29
N PHE A 178 4.19 -6.43 -23.71
CA PHE A 178 3.84 -7.22 -22.55
C PHE A 178 3.53 -6.28 -21.37
N THR A 179 2.35 -6.37 -20.78
CA THR A 179 1.95 -5.48 -19.68
C THR A 179 0.99 -6.22 -18.74
N ARG A 180 0.48 -5.51 -17.74
CA ARG A 180 -0.55 -6.00 -16.83
C ARG A 180 -1.57 -4.90 -16.59
N LEU A 181 -2.85 -5.24 -16.71
CA LEU A 181 -3.98 -4.35 -16.47
C LEU A 181 -4.98 -5.04 -15.56
N GLY A 182 -5.45 -4.34 -14.51
CA GLY A 182 -6.42 -4.91 -13.56
C GLY A 182 -5.98 -6.23 -12.92
N GLY A 183 -4.66 -6.43 -12.80
CA GLY A 183 -4.04 -7.65 -12.27
C GLY A 183 -3.92 -8.85 -13.21
N LEU A 184 -4.15 -8.67 -14.52
CA LEU A 184 -4.06 -9.72 -15.55
C LEU A 184 -2.95 -9.42 -16.55
N GLU A 185 -2.03 -10.35 -16.80
CA GLU A 185 -0.97 -10.22 -17.83
C GLU A 185 -1.57 -10.34 -19.25
N LEU A 186 -1.13 -9.47 -20.17
CA LEU A 186 -1.60 -9.39 -21.57
C LEU A 186 -0.57 -8.71 -22.49
N ILE A 187 -0.83 -8.74 -23.81
CA ILE A 187 -0.19 -7.86 -24.80
C ILE A 187 -1.15 -6.72 -25.15
N ASN A 188 -0.80 -5.46 -24.85
CA ASN A 188 -1.67 -4.29 -25.09
C ASN A 188 -0.82 -3.03 -25.34
N PHE A 189 -1.46 -1.88 -25.60
CA PHE A 189 -0.79 -0.58 -25.71
C PHE A 189 0.29 -0.38 -24.63
N SER A 190 1.45 0.13 -25.05
CA SER A 190 2.53 0.50 -24.15
C SER A 190 2.04 1.45 -23.07
N PRO A 191 2.45 1.24 -21.81
CA PRO A 191 2.50 2.31 -20.83
C PRO A 191 3.18 3.55 -21.39
N PHE A 192 2.78 4.73 -20.93
CA PHE A 192 3.34 6.00 -21.42
C PHE A 192 4.84 6.10 -21.13
N ILE A 193 5.26 5.63 -19.95
CA ILE A 193 6.65 5.35 -19.63
C ILE A 193 6.76 3.88 -19.23
N TYR A 194 7.54 3.12 -19.97
CA TYR A 194 7.65 1.68 -19.84
C TYR A 194 9.09 1.25 -19.58
N ALA A 195 9.29 0.26 -18.72
CA ALA A 195 10.60 -0.31 -18.46
C ALA A 195 10.41 -1.80 -18.17
N PHE A 196 11.02 -2.70 -18.94
CA PHE A 196 10.78 -4.14 -18.85
C PHE A 196 12.08 -4.90 -18.71
N GLU A 197 12.22 -5.66 -17.63
CA GLU A 197 13.41 -6.47 -17.34
C GLU A 197 14.70 -5.64 -17.34
N VAL A 198 14.65 -4.45 -16.71
CA VAL A 198 15.78 -3.52 -16.60
C VAL A 198 16.22 -3.30 -15.16
N GLU A 199 17.45 -2.81 -15.01
CA GLU A 199 18.04 -2.49 -13.70
C GLU A 199 18.54 -1.05 -13.66
N ASN A 200 18.46 -0.42 -12.48
CA ASN A 200 18.94 0.94 -12.22
C ASN A 200 18.26 1.96 -13.13
N VAL A 201 16.96 2.15 -12.94
CA VAL A 201 16.18 3.12 -13.71
C VAL A 201 15.65 4.21 -12.80
N ALA A 202 15.64 5.44 -13.29
CA ALA A 202 15.07 6.54 -12.55
C ALA A 202 14.26 7.49 -13.42
N LEU A 203 13.28 8.13 -12.78
CA LEU A 203 12.48 9.22 -13.29
C LEU A 203 12.51 10.32 -12.24
N THR A 204 13.24 11.40 -12.51
CA THR A 204 13.60 12.40 -11.48
C THR A 204 13.39 13.83 -11.96
N GLY A 205 13.42 14.78 -11.03
CA GLY A 205 13.38 16.21 -11.31
C GLY A 205 11.99 16.80 -11.09
N SER A 206 11.85 18.11 -11.29
CA SER A 206 10.64 18.88 -10.90
C SER A 206 9.72 19.24 -12.07
N GLY A 207 9.91 18.62 -13.23
CA GLY A 207 9.00 18.82 -14.38
C GLY A 207 7.70 18.03 -14.29
N VAL A 208 6.87 18.22 -15.31
CA VAL A 208 5.51 17.67 -15.40
C VAL A 208 5.43 16.55 -16.43
N LEU A 209 4.78 15.47 -16.05
CA LEU A 209 4.36 14.36 -16.91
C LEU A 209 2.85 14.49 -17.13
N ASN A 210 2.46 14.93 -18.33
CA ASN A 210 1.07 15.19 -18.66
C ASN A 210 0.54 14.11 -19.61
N GLY A 211 -0.27 13.21 -19.07
CA GLY A 211 -0.84 12.09 -19.83
C GLY A 211 -1.86 12.51 -20.90
N ASN A 212 -2.30 13.78 -20.87
CA ASN A 212 -3.22 14.36 -21.83
C ASN A 212 -4.53 13.56 -22.00
N ALA A 213 -4.94 12.77 -20.99
CA ALA A 213 -6.24 12.13 -20.99
C ALA A 213 -7.33 13.15 -20.58
N ASP A 214 -8.51 13.05 -21.20
CA ASP A 214 -9.67 13.92 -20.95
C ASP A 214 -10.97 13.22 -21.35
N CYS A 215 -12.07 13.98 -21.34
CA CYS A 215 -13.41 13.52 -21.69
C CYS A 215 -13.58 13.10 -23.17
N GLU A 216 -12.57 13.29 -24.02
CA GLU A 216 -12.58 12.87 -25.42
C GLU A 216 -11.50 11.82 -25.72
N HIS A 217 -10.47 11.72 -24.87
CA HIS A 217 -9.31 10.87 -25.08
C HIS A 217 -9.02 9.98 -23.86
N TRP A 218 -8.93 8.68 -24.11
CA TRP A 218 -8.75 7.61 -23.12
C TRP A 218 -9.92 7.43 -22.16
N TRP A 219 -10.26 8.41 -21.32
CA TRP A 219 -11.25 8.23 -20.25
C TRP A 219 -12.61 7.70 -20.70
N PRO A 220 -13.17 8.08 -21.87
CA PRO A 220 -14.44 7.53 -22.35
C PRO A 220 -14.46 6.01 -22.47
N TRP A 221 -13.30 5.37 -22.68
CA TRP A 221 -13.20 3.91 -22.78
C TRP A 221 -13.58 3.20 -21.49
N LYS A 222 -13.62 3.89 -20.34
CA LYS A 222 -14.16 3.30 -19.12
C LYS A 222 -15.66 2.99 -19.23
N GLY A 223 -16.40 3.71 -20.06
CA GLY A 223 -17.86 3.63 -20.09
C GLY A 223 -18.49 4.20 -18.81
N ARG A 224 -19.53 3.55 -18.29
CA ARG A 224 -20.28 4.02 -17.11
C ARG A 224 -19.40 3.96 -15.86
N ASN A 225 -19.09 5.13 -15.29
CA ASN A 225 -18.31 5.25 -14.07
C ASN A 225 -18.65 6.55 -13.33
N ASN A 226 -18.87 6.47 -12.01
CA ASN A 226 -19.32 7.62 -11.22
C ASN A 226 -18.33 8.81 -11.25
N ASN A 227 -17.02 8.56 -11.23
CA ASN A 227 -16.03 9.64 -11.30
C ASN A 227 -16.03 10.27 -12.68
N LEU A 228 -16.08 9.45 -13.73
CA LEU A 228 -16.14 9.94 -15.09
C LEU A 228 -17.41 10.77 -15.33
N GLU A 229 -18.57 10.28 -14.90
CA GLU A 229 -19.84 11.01 -15.03
C GLU A 229 -19.83 12.32 -14.24
N ARG A 230 -19.18 12.35 -13.08
CA ARG A 230 -18.98 13.58 -12.30
C ARG A 230 -18.09 14.60 -13.03
N LEU A 231 -17.05 14.15 -13.72
CA LEU A 231 -16.07 15.02 -14.37
C LEU A 231 -16.49 15.48 -15.76
N CYS A 232 -17.09 14.57 -16.54
CA CYS A 232 -17.34 14.73 -17.97
C CYS A 232 -18.83 14.70 -18.34
N GLY A 233 -19.71 14.40 -17.38
CA GLY A 233 -21.09 14.04 -17.68
C GLY A 233 -21.21 12.64 -18.26
N ILE A 234 -22.43 12.27 -18.67
CA ILE A 234 -22.67 11.01 -19.37
C ILE A 234 -22.13 11.13 -20.79
N ILE A 235 -21.19 10.25 -21.13
CA ILE A 235 -20.59 10.17 -22.46
C ILE A 235 -21.22 8.99 -23.21
N GLU A 236 -21.84 9.25 -24.36
CA GLU A 236 -22.44 8.23 -25.22
C GLU A 236 -21.68 8.10 -26.54
N GLY A 237 -21.79 6.95 -27.19
CA GLY A 237 -21.21 6.73 -28.53
C GLY A 237 -19.72 6.39 -28.57
N PHE A 238 -19.04 6.32 -27.42
CA PHE A 238 -17.67 5.80 -27.34
C PHE A 238 -17.66 4.28 -27.14
N PRO A 239 -16.71 3.57 -27.76
CA PRO A 239 -16.43 2.19 -27.40
C PRO A 239 -15.87 2.09 -25.97
N THR A 240 -16.05 0.93 -25.32
CA THR A 240 -15.69 0.75 -23.91
C THR A 240 -14.88 -0.53 -23.68
N GLU A 241 -14.12 -0.55 -22.58
CA GLU A 241 -13.25 -1.66 -22.16
C GLU A 241 -14.02 -2.91 -21.69
N GLU A 242 -15.34 -2.84 -21.53
CA GLU A 242 -16.14 -3.91 -20.88
C GLU A 242 -15.98 -5.28 -21.55
N ALA A 243 -16.13 -5.32 -22.88
CA ALA A 243 -16.00 -6.56 -23.65
C ALA A 243 -14.56 -7.12 -23.62
N ASP A 244 -13.56 -6.22 -23.68
CA ASP A 244 -12.15 -6.60 -23.67
C ASP A 244 -11.72 -7.12 -22.29
N VAL A 245 -12.15 -6.47 -21.21
CA VAL A 245 -11.90 -6.91 -19.83
C VAL A 245 -12.56 -8.26 -19.56
N ALA A 246 -13.78 -8.49 -20.05
CA ALA A 246 -14.45 -9.78 -19.95
C ALA A 246 -13.67 -10.88 -20.70
N ALA A 247 -13.24 -10.60 -21.94
CA ALA A 247 -12.46 -11.53 -22.75
C ALA A 247 -11.11 -11.87 -22.11
N LEU A 248 -10.38 -10.86 -21.60
CA LEU A 248 -9.11 -11.06 -20.91
C LEU A 248 -9.28 -11.88 -19.62
N THR A 249 -10.32 -11.59 -18.84
CA THR A 249 -10.64 -12.35 -17.63
C THR A 249 -10.89 -13.82 -17.97
N GLU A 250 -11.66 -14.10 -19.02
CA GLU A 250 -11.93 -15.47 -19.47
C GLU A 250 -10.66 -16.18 -19.98
N MET A 251 -9.82 -15.50 -20.75
CA MET A 251 -8.53 -16.01 -21.21
C MET A 251 -7.62 -16.38 -20.03
N ALA A 252 -7.56 -15.51 -19.02
CA ALA A 252 -6.78 -15.74 -17.80
C ALA A 252 -7.28 -16.95 -17.00
N GLU A 253 -8.60 -17.07 -16.79
CA GLU A 253 -9.21 -18.24 -16.12
C GLU A 253 -8.97 -19.54 -16.89
N ARG A 254 -8.93 -19.47 -18.23
CA ARG A 254 -8.58 -20.61 -19.11
C ARG A 254 -7.07 -20.88 -19.21
N ASN A 255 -6.22 -20.12 -18.52
CA ASN A 255 -4.76 -20.18 -18.62
C ASN A 255 -4.24 -20.10 -20.07
N VAL A 256 -4.90 -19.30 -20.92
CA VAL A 256 -4.39 -18.97 -22.26
C VAL A 256 -3.00 -18.34 -22.10
N PRO A 257 -1.97 -18.73 -22.87
CA PRO A 257 -0.64 -18.11 -22.82
C PRO A 257 -0.71 -16.59 -23.02
N VAL A 258 0.14 -15.82 -22.33
CA VAL A 258 0.03 -14.35 -22.30
C VAL A 258 0.27 -13.74 -23.68
N GLU A 259 1.20 -14.32 -24.43
CA GLU A 259 1.52 -13.98 -25.82
C GLU A 259 0.34 -14.13 -26.78
N GLU A 260 -0.68 -14.91 -26.42
CA GLU A 260 -1.93 -15.06 -27.19
C GLU A 260 -3.03 -14.09 -26.73
N ARG A 261 -2.85 -13.39 -25.61
CA ARG A 261 -3.79 -12.40 -25.06
C ARG A 261 -3.51 -11.02 -25.68
N VAL A 262 -3.69 -10.91 -27.00
CA VAL A 262 -3.33 -9.72 -27.77
C VAL A 262 -4.52 -8.78 -27.94
N PHE A 263 -4.35 -7.54 -27.47
CA PHE A 263 -5.30 -6.44 -27.60
C PHE A 263 -4.61 -5.26 -28.32
N GLY A 264 -4.71 -4.02 -27.80
CA GLY A 264 -4.15 -2.83 -28.43
C GLY A 264 -5.06 -2.25 -29.51
N GLU A 265 -4.53 -1.99 -30.71
CA GLU A 265 -5.30 -1.39 -31.80
C GLU A 265 -6.58 -2.19 -32.10
N GLY A 266 -7.72 -1.48 -32.14
CA GLY A 266 -9.06 -2.10 -32.28
C GLY A 266 -9.73 -2.49 -30.96
N HIS A 267 -9.02 -2.40 -29.84
CA HIS A 267 -9.50 -2.66 -28.48
C HIS A 267 -9.42 -1.38 -27.63
N PHE A 268 -10.05 -1.40 -26.46
CA PHE A 268 -10.34 -0.21 -25.66
C PHE A 268 -9.85 -0.31 -24.21
N MET A 269 -8.85 -1.14 -23.94
CA MET A 269 -8.18 -1.18 -22.63
C MET A 269 -7.08 -0.12 -22.55
N ARG A 270 -7.29 0.87 -21.67
CA ARG A 270 -6.38 2.02 -21.49
C ARG A 270 -5.04 1.56 -20.90
N PRO A 271 -3.89 2.04 -21.42
CA PRO A 271 -2.59 1.78 -20.81
C PRO A 271 -2.47 2.48 -19.46
N VAL A 272 -1.56 2.01 -18.60
CA VAL A 272 -1.14 2.73 -17.39
C VAL A 272 -0.13 3.83 -17.74
N PHE A 273 0.12 4.77 -16.83
CA PHE A 273 1.07 5.86 -17.10
C PHE A 273 2.51 5.37 -17.02
N LEU A 274 2.98 4.96 -15.84
CA LEU A 274 4.35 4.51 -15.61
C LEU A 274 4.38 3.06 -15.11
N GLN A 275 5.06 2.17 -15.83
CA GLN A 275 5.16 0.76 -15.48
C GLN A 275 6.57 0.18 -15.65
N PRO A 276 7.38 0.19 -14.58
CA PRO A 276 8.50 -0.70 -14.43
C PRO A 276 7.98 -2.13 -14.18
N TYR A 277 8.41 -3.07 -14.99
CA TYR A 277 7.92 -4.44 -15.01
C TYR A 277 9.11 -5.40 -14.91
N ARG A 278 9.07 -6.35 -13.95
CA ARG A 278 10.19 -7.28 -13.68
C ARG A 278 11.55 -6.57 -13.56
N SER A 279 11.54 -5.39 -12.96
CA SER A 279 12.68 -4.48 -12.95
C SER A 279 13.23 -4.30 -11.52
N ARG A 280 14.46 -3.80 -11.40
CA ARG A 280 15.14 -3.68 -10.11
C ARG A 280 15.86 -2.33 -9.94
N ASN A 281 15.89 -1.83 -8.70
CA ASN A 281 16.54 -0.56 -8.34
C ASN A 281 15.90 0.60 -9.10
N ILE A 282 14.67 0.92 -8.72
CA ILE A 282 13.81 1.91 -9.38
C ILE A 282 13.68 3.13 -8.47
N LEU A 283 13.89 4.33 -9.01
CA LEU A 283 13.66 5.60 -8.33
C LEU A 283 12.70 6.48 -9.12
N ILE A 284 11.63 6.93 -8.46
CA ILE A 284 10.70 7.91 -9.01
C ILE A 284 10.64 9.05 -8.01
N GLU A 285 11.15 10.22 -8.40
CA GLU A 285 11.49 11.29 -7.45
C GLU A 285 11.09 12.67 -7.96
N ASP A 286 10.36 13.42 -7.12
CA ASP A 286 10.03 14.86 -7.24
C ASP A 286 9.17 15.29 -8.44
N VAL A 287 8.95 14.41 -9.44
CA VAL A 287 8.15 14.73 -10.63
C VAL A 287 6.66 14.92 -10.30
N THR A 288 5.96 15.63 -11.18
CA THR A 288 4.50 15.79 -11.09
C THR A 288 3.79 15.01 -12.20
N PHE A 289 2.81 14.18 -11.85
CA PHE A 289 1.94 13.49 -12.81
C PHE A 289 0.57 14.15 -12.88
N ILE A 290 0.08 14.39 -14.10
CA ILE A 290 -1.28 14.89 -14.35
C ILE A 290 -1.99 14.14 -15.47
N ARG A 291 -3.32 14.11 -15.40
CA ARG A 291 -4.21 13.64 -16.49
C ARG A 291 -3.86 12.25 -17.03
N SER A 292 -3.74 11.29 -16.13
CA SER A 292 -3.44 9.90 -16.46
C SER A 292 -4.59 9.21 -17.20
N PRO A 293 -4.32 8.33 -18.17
CA PRO A 293 -5.35 7.51 -18.82
C PRO A 293 -5.95 6.45 -17.87
N ASN A 294 -5.15 5.95 -16.93
CA ASN A 294 -5.46 4.85 -15.99
C ASN A 294 -4.55 4.99 -14.74
N TRP A 295 -4.14 3.89 -14.09
CA TRP A 295 -3.19 3.90 -12.97
C TRP A 295 -1.92 4.71 -13.28
N VAL A 296 -1.46 5.52 -12.32
CA VAL A 296 -0.35 6.46 -12.54
C VAL A 296 0.99 5.74 -12.38
N ILE A 297 1.35 5.28 -11.18
CA ILE A 297 2.60 4.58 -10.93
C ILE A 297 2.28 3.12 -10.62
N ASN A 298 2.73 2.17 -11.44
CA ASN A 298 2.45 0.75 -11.26
C ASN A 298 3.72 -0.09 -11.48
N PRO A 299 4.61 -0.20 -10.49
CA PRO A 299 5.69 -1.17 -10.55
C PRO A 299 5.11 -2.57 -10.39
N VAL A 300 5.48 -3.49 -11.29
CA VAL A 300 4.99 -4.87 -11.32
C VAL A 300 6.15 -5.84 -11.23
N LEU A 301 6.04 -6.86 -10.36
CA LEU A 301 7.07 -7.90 -10.19
C LEU A 301 8.48 -7.34 -9.97
N SER A 302 8.56 -6.16 -9.34
CA SER A 302 9.78 -5.36 -9.24
C SER A 302 10.31 -5.30 -7.81
N THR A 303 11.62 -5.16 -7.65
CA THR A 303 12.30 -5.16 -6.34
C THR A 303 13.14 -3.90 -6.14
N ASN A 304 13.21 -3.41 -4.90
CA ASN A 304 13.91 -2.18 -4.54
C ASN A 304 13.34 -0.98 -5.32
N VAL A 305 12.17 -0.52 -4.89
CA VAL A 305 11.42 0.57 -5.52
C VAL A 305 11.29 1.74 -4.55
N ILE A 306 11.63 2.94 -5.00
CA ILE A 306 11.46 4.18 -4.25
C ILE A 306 10.54 5.10 -5.05
N VAL A 307 9.48 5.58 -4.40
CA VAL A 307 8.63 6.67 -4.88
C VAL A 307 8.69 7.77 -3.82
N ARG A 308 9.29 8.92 -4.16
CA ARG A 308 9.57 9.97 -3.19
C ARG A 308 9.29 11.37 -3.71
N GLY A 309 8.67 12.22 -2.89
CA GLY A 309 8.52 13.64 -3.23
C GLY A 309 7.57 13.91 -4.41
N VAL A 310 6.97 12.87 -4.97
CA VAL A 310 6.12 12.94 -6.16
C VAL A 310 4.82 13.65 -5.82
N THR A 311 4.32 14.45 -6.78
CA THR A 311 2.95 14.94 -6.75
C THR A 311 2.12 14.24 -7.82
N ILE A 312 0.99 13.65 -7.43
CA ILE A 312 0.02 13.06 -8.35
C ILE A 312 -1.24 13.92 -8.31
N ASN A 313 -1.65 14.44 -9.46
CA ASN A 313 -2.90 15.16 -9.64
C ASN A 313 -3.65 14.67 -10.89
N SER A 314 -4.37 13.55 -10.71
CA SER A 314 -5.15 12.92 -11.78
C SER A 314 -6.44 12.35 -11.21
N THR A 315 -7.56 12.98 -11.54
CA THR A 315 -8.88 12.62 -10.99
C THR A 315 -9.74 11.76 -11.92
N GLY A 316 -9.22 11.40 -13.10
CA GLY A 316 -9.92 10.59 -14.09
C GLY A 316 -10.30 9.18 -13.60
N PRO A 317 -11.13 8.44 -14.36
CA PRO A 317 -11.53 7.09 -14.00
C PRO A 317 -10.32 6.16 -13.86
N ASN A 318 -10.26 5.40 -12.77
CA ASN A 318 -9.14 4.50 -12.45
C ASN A 318 -7.78 5.21 -12.39
N SER A 319 -7.75 6.50 -12.04
CA SER A 319 -6.49 7.21 -11.77
C SER A 319 -5.99 6.89 -10.36
N ASP A 320 -5.65 5.63 -10.10
CA ASP A 320 -4.98 5.19 -8.88
C ASP A 320 -3.57 5.81 -8.83
N GLY A 321 -3.11 6.24 -7.65
CA GLY A 321 -1.82 6.94 -7.51
C GLY A 321 -0.60 6.01 -7.62
N CYS A 322 -0.35 5.19 -6.60
CA CYS A 322 0.77 4.26 -6.60
C CYS A 322 0.32 2.81 -6.33
N ASN A 323 0.68 1.90 -7.23
CA ASN A 323 0.20 0.53 -7.29
C ASN A 323 1.34 -0.50 -7.30
N PRO A 324 2.07 -0.71 -6.18
CA PRO A 324 3.01 -1.82 -6.08
C PRO A 324 2.29 -3.15 -6.26
N GLU A 325 2.59 -3.85 -7.35
CA GLU A 325 1.92 -5.09 -7.72
C GLU A 325 2.90 -6.27 -7.79
N SER A 326 2.80 -7.19 -6.84
CA SER A 326 3.76 -8.29 -6.66
C SER A 326 5.20 -7.77 -6.47
N CYS A 327 5.37 -6.67 -5.74
CA CYS A 327 6.64 -6.00 -5.53
C CYS A 327 7.30 -6.37 -4.20
N LYS A 328 8.63 -6.26 -4.13
CA LYS A 328 9.40 -6.52 -2.91
C LYS A 328 10.31 -5.35 -2.53
N ASP A 329 10.36 -5.01 -1.25
CA ASP A 329 11.20 -3.94 -0.70
C ASP A 329 10.89 -2.59 -1.39
N VAL A 330 9.78 -1.98 -0.97
CA VAL A 330 9.23 -0.75 -1.56
C VAL A 330 9.17 0.37 -0.51
N LEU A 331 9.60 1.57 -0.88
CA LEU A 331 9.45 2.79 -0.09
C LEU A 331 8.60 3.79 -0.87
N ILE A 332 7.52 4.26 -0.25
CA ILE A 332 6.70 5.38 -0.71
C ILE A 332 6.77 6.46 0.36
N GLU A 333 7.40 7.59 0.08
CA GLU A 333 7.59 8.64 1.08
C GLU A 333 7.41 10.07 0.57
N ASN A 334 6.84 10.95 1.41
CA ASN A 334 6.68 12.37 1.07
C ASN A 334 5.91 12.58 -0.25
N VAL A 335 4.92 11.73 -0.54
CA VAL A 335 4.12 11.80 -1.77
C VAL A 335 2.80 12.52 -1.48
N LYS A 336 2.39 13.39 -2.40
CA LYS A 336 1.09 14.05 -2.39
C LYS A 336 0.16 13.41 -3.43
N PHE A 337 -1.00 12.95 -2.99
CA PHE A 337 -1.99 12.27 -3.81
C PHE A 337 -3.29 13.06 -3.95
N ILE A 338 -3.62 13.42 -5.18
CA ILE A 338 -4.94 13.89 -5.61
C ILE A 338 -5.37 12.94 -6.74
N THR A 339 -6.14 11.91 -6.39
CA THR A 339 -6.44 10.79 -7.28
C THR A 339 -7.92 10.65 -7.56
N GLY A 340 -8.25 10.06 -8.71
CA GLY A 340 -9.62 9.72 -9.07
C GLY A 340 -10.09 8.46 -8.37
N ASP A 341 -9.17 7.55 -8.07
CA ASP A 341 -9.43 6.27 -7.42
C ASP A 341 -8.53 6.15 -6.16
N ASP A 342 -8.09 4.96 -5.76
CA ASP A 342 -7.21 4.76 -4.61
C ASP A 342 -5.88 5.56 -4.70
N CYS A 343 -5.48 6.28 -3.64
CA CYS A 343 -4.21 7.01 -3.60
C CYS A 343 -3.03 6.04 -3.67
N ILE A 344 -3.08 5.00 -2.83
CA ILE A 344 -2.16 3.88 -2.83
C ILE A 344 -3.00 2.60 -2.91
N ALA A 345 -2.67 1.70 -3.83
CA ALA A 345 -3.32 0.40 -3.94
C ALA A 345 -2.28 -0.72 -4.09
N ILE A 346 -1.97 -1.41 -2.99
CA ILE A 346 -1.06 -2.56 -3.00
C ILE A 346 -1.80 -3.77 -3.58
N LYS A 347 -1.20 -4.41 -4.57
CA LYS A 347 -1.79 -5.51 -5.35
C LYS A 347 -0.79 -6.65 -5.54
N SER A 348 -1.25 -7.78 -6.06
CA SER A 348 -0.46 -8.97 -6.36
C SER A 348 -1.20 -9.89 -7.35
N GLY A 349 -1.85 -9.31 -8.35
CA GLY A 349 -2.57 -10.05 -9.39
C GLY A 349 -4.00 -10.46 -9.07
N ARG A 350 -4.76 -10.74 -10.13
CA ARG A 350 -6.19 -11.06 -10.07
C ARG A 350 -6.45 -12.54 -10.40
N ASN A 351 -7.28 -13.17 -9.57
CA ASN A 351 -7.86 -14.50 -9.76
C ASN A 351 -6.84 -15.57 -10.23
N ALA A 352 -7.18 -16.36 -11.26
CA ALA A 352 -6.34 -17.43 -11.75
C ALA A 352 -4.95 -16.94 -12.18
N ASP A 353 -4.85 -15.76 -12.79
CA ASP A 353 -3.56 -15.23 -13.26
C ASP A 353 -2.65 -14.82 -12.09
N GLY A 354 -3.23 -14.20 -11.06
CA GLY A 354 -2.51 -13.90 -9.82
C GLY A 354 -2.05 -15.17 -9.09
N ARG A 355 -2.91 -16.20 -9.00
CA ARG A 355 -2.55 -17.50 -8.42
C ARG A 355 -1.53 -18.27 -9.26
N ARG A 356 -1.55 -18.14 -10.59
CA ARG A 356 -0.59 -18.75 -11.50
C ARG A 356 0.81 -18.15 -11.30
N ILE A 357 0.89 -16.83 -11.18
CA ILE A 357 2.15 -16.11 -10.95
C ILE A 357 2.66 -16.35 -9.52
N ASN A 358 1.75 -16.35 -8.53
CA ASN A 358 2.04 -16.69 -7.14
C ASN A 358 3.19 -15.90 -6.51
N VAL A 359 3.22 -14.59 -6.77
CA VAL A 359 4.18 -13.66 -6.16
C VAL A 359 3.41 -12.64 -5.34
N LYS A 360 3.72 -12.57 -4.04
CA LYS A 360 3.15 -11.59 -3.13
C LYS A 360 3.77 -10.20 -3.31
N SER A 361 3.03 -9.17 -2.92
CA SER A 361 3.63 -7.88 -2.57
C SER A 361 4.13 -7.94 -1.12
N GLU A 362 5.41 -7.65 -0.87
CA GLU A 362 5.98 -7.75 0.47
C GLU A 362 7.03 -6.71 0.82
N ASN A 363 7.15 -6.41 2.12
CA ASN A 363 8.11 -5.47 2.68
C ASN A 363 7.94 -4.06 2.10
N ILE A 364 6.77 -3.47 2.35
CA ILE A 364 6.39 -2.16 1.82
C ILE A 364 6.33 -1.17 2.98
N VAL A 365 7.04 -0.06 2.87
CA VAL A 365 7.03 1.05 3.84
C VAL A 365 6.44 2.28 3.18
N ILE A 366 5.39 2.82 3.77
CA ILE A 366 4.72 4.06 3.36
C ILE A 366 4.83 5.06 4.50
N GLN A 367 5.35 6.26 4.24
CA GLN A 367 5.53 7.24 5.29
C GLN A 367 5.43 8.69 4.84
N ASN A 368 4.89 9.55 5.71
CA ASN A 368 4.87 11.00 5.52
C ASN A 368 4.14 11.43 4.23
N CYS A 369 3.08 10.73 3.85
CA CYS A 369 2.29 11.04 2.65
C CYS A 369 1.04 11.86 2.98
N GLU A 370 0.56 12.61 1.99
CA GLU A 370 -0.68 13.39 2.05
C GLU A 370 -1.67 12.88 1.00
N MET A 371 -2.88 12.51 1.44
CA MET A 371 -3.97 12.06 0.58
C MET A 371 -5.12 13.07 0.62
N GLU A 372 -5.40 13.72 -0.51
CA GLU A 372 -6.36 14.84 -0.63
C GLU A 372 -7.60 14.52 -1.49
N ASP A 373 -7.64 13.41 -2.21
CA ASP A 373 -8.84 12.90 -2.91
C ASP A 373 -8.64 11.42 -3.26
N GLY A 374 -9.72 10.68 -3.52
CA GLY A 374 -9.65 9.30 -3.99
C GLY A 374 -10.67 8.35 -3.37
N HIS A 375 -10.65 7.08 -3.80
CA HIS A 375 -11.53 6.04 -3.25
C HIS A 375 -11.01 5.44 -1.94
N GLY A 376 -9.71 5.55 -1.69
CA GLY A 376 -9.04 5.01 -0.50
C GLY A 376 -7.68 5.65 -0.31
N GLY A 377 -7.35 6.11 0.90
CA GLY A 377 -6.07 6.73 1.20
C GLY A 377 -4.93 5.70 1.23
N PHE A 378 -5.12 4.63 1.99
CA PHE A 378 -4.28 3.44 1.99
C PHE A 378 -5.13 2.23 1.63
N THR A 379 -4.92 1.66 0.45
CA THR A 379 -5.71 0.52 -0.03
C THR A 379 -4.85 -0.73 -0.25
N ILE A 380 -5.39 -1.89 0.13
CA ILE A 380 -4.91 -3.20 -0.28
C ILE A 380 -6.01 -3.87 -1.14
N GLY A 381 -5.65 -4.22 -2.38
CA GLY A 381 -6.50 -4.95 -3.32
C GLY A 381 -7.29 -4.12 -4.34
N SER A 382 -8.26 -4.71 -5.05
CA SER A 382 -8.81 -6.06 -4.82
C SER A 382 -7.97 -7.20 -5.41
N GLU A 383 -7.02 -6.88 -6.28
CA GLU A 383 -6.18 -7.85 -6.98
C GLU A 383 -5.08 -8.36 -6.04
N ILE A 384 -5.40 -9.26 -5.11
CA ILE A 384 -4.48 -9.76 -4.08
C ILE A 384 -4.17 -11.25 -4.19
N SER A 385 -4.46 -11.87 -5.33
CA SER A 385 -4.48 -13.34 -5.44
C SER A 385 -3.12 -14.00 -5.20
N GLY A 386 -2.01 -13.29 -5.46
CA GLY A 386 -0.64 -13.70 -5.07
C GLY A 386 -0.25 -13.44 -3.61
N GLY A 387 -1.04 -12.68 -2.84
CA GLY A 387 -0.82 -12.31 -1.45
C GLY A 387 -0.17 -10.95 -1.21
N VAL A 388 -0.36 -10.41 0.00
CA VAL A 388 0.24 -9.16 0.48
C VAL A 388 0.69 -9.37 1.93
N GLN A 389 1.96 -9.08 2.23
CA GLN A 389 2.53 -9.32 3.56
C GLN A 389 3.54 -8.25 3.98
N ASN A 390 3.70 -8.00 5.27
CA ASN A 390 4.73 -7.10 5.82
C ASN A 390 4.63 -5.68 5.23
N VAL A 391 3.49 -5.03 5.49
CA VAL A 391 3.23 -3.66 5.04
C VAL A 391 3.18 -2.73 6.24
N PHE A 392 3.89 -1.61 6.14
CA PHE A 392 4.05 -0.62 7.21
C PHE A 392 3.62 0.75 6.69
N CYS A 393 2.63 1.39 7.31
CA CYS A 393 2.15 2.73 6.95
C CYS A 393 2.21 3.66 8.17
N GLN A 394 2.92 4.79 8.07
CA GLN A 394 3.05 5.71 9.20
C GLN A 394 3.05 7.20 8.85
N ASN A 395 2.59 8.02 9.79
CA ASN A 395 2.70 9.48 9.73
C ASN A 395 2.06 10.08 8.46
N CYS A 396 0.89 9.57 8.05
CA CYS A 396 0.17 10.07 6.89
C CYS A 396 -1.04 10.91 7.30
N SER A 397 -1.39 11.87 6.45
CA SER A 397 -2.61 12.68 6.58
C SER A 397 -3.57 12.36 5.44
N MET A 398 -4.85 12.15 5.76
CA MET A 398 -5.91 11.83 4.81
C MET A 398 -7.06 12.80 5.02
N ASN A 399 -7.10 13.88 4.25
CA ASN A 399 -7.98 15.01 4.55
C ASN A 399 -8.75 15.47 3.32
N SER A 400 -9.98 15.01 3.15
CA SER A 400 -10.84 15.51 2.08
C SER A 400 -12.29 15.08 2.24
N PRO A 401 -13.27 15.96 1.97
CA PRO A 401 -14.67 15.57 1.86
C PRO A 401 -14.96 14.72 0.61
N LEU A 402 -13.97 14.55 -0.29
CA LEU A 402 -14.08 13.72 -1.48
C LEU A 402 -13.42 12.34 -1.31
N LEU A 403 -12.52 12.19 -0.33
CA LEU A 403 -11.89 10.92 -0.02
C LEU A 403 -12.92 9.93 0.54
N GLU A 404 -13.14 8.82 -0.17
CA GLU A 404 -14.22 7.90 0.16
C GLU A 404 -13.88 7.01 1.35
N GLN A 405 -12.62 6.61 1.55
CA GLN A 405 -12.19 5.72 2.63
C GLN A 405 -10.76 6.05 3.10
N GLY A 406 -10.48 5.84 4.39
CA GLY A 406 -9.13 6.03 4.95
C GLY A 406 -8.23 4.82 4.69
N LEU A 407 -8.44 3.76 5.46
CA LEU A 407 -7.71 2.49 5.41
C LEU A 407 -8.64 1.42 4.83
N ARG A 408 -8.33 0.89 3.64
CA ARG A 408 -9.26 0.11 2.83
C ARG A 408 -8.69 -1.24 2.40
N PHE A 409 -9.40 -2.32 2.66
CA PHE A 409 -8.99 -3.69 2.32
C PHE A 409 -10.13 -4.36 1.56
N LYS A 410 -9.86 -4.77 0.31
CA LYS A 410 -10.86 -5.27 -0.63
C LYS A 410 -10.52 -6.72 -0.99
N ASN A 411 -11.42 -7.66 -0.70
CA ASN A 411 -11.22 -9.05 -1.08
C ASN A 411 -12.57 -9.73 -1.41
N ASN A 412 -12.53 -10.94 -1.99
CA ASN A 412 -13.67 -11.81 -2.24
C ASN A 412 -13.25 -13.28 -2.52
N ALA A 413 -14.23 -14.18 -2.66
CA ALA A 413 -14.01 -15.61 -2.83
C ALA A 413 -13.51 -16.04 -4.23
N VAL A 414 -13.44 -15.12 -5.21
CA VAL A 414 -12.84 -15.40 -6.52
C VAL A 414 -11.34 -15.12 -6.48
N ARG A 415 -10.92 -14.11 -5.69
CA ARG A 415 -9.52 -13.76 -5.50
C ARG A 415 -8.76 -14.81 -4.70
N GLY A 416 -9.32 -15.23 -3.56
CA GLY A 416 -8.58 -15.95 -2.52
C GLY A 416 -7.50 -15.08 -1.91
N GLY A 417 -6.26 -15.58 -1.89
CA GLY A 417 -5.09 -14.82 -1.47
C GLY A 417 -5.05 -14.50 0.02
N LEU A 418 -3.87 -14.11 0.47
CA LEU A 418 -3.58 -13.82 1.87
C LEU A 418 -3.16 -12.37 2.02
N ILE A 419 -3.85 -11.62 2.85
CA ILE A 419 -3.39 -10.32 3.36
C ILE A 419 -3.04 -10.52 4.83
N GLU A 420 -1.76 -10.41 5.17
CA GLU A 420 -1.32 -10.56 6.56
C GLU A 420 -0.19 -9.61 6.96
N ASP A 421 0.03 -9.43 8.25
CA ASP A 421 1.14 -8.63 8.79
C ASP A 421 1.13 -7.19 8.26
N ILE A 422 0.03 -6.50 8.56
CA ILE A 422 -0.20 -5.11 8.15
C ILE A 422 -0.17 -4.21 9.38
N PHE A 423 0.75 -3.25 9.40
CA PHE A 423 1.05 -2.40 10.55
C PHE A 423 0.86 -0.92 10.16
N ILE A 424 -0.03 -0.23 10.87
CA ILE A 424 -0.41 1.15 10.56
C ILE A 424 -0.30 1.98 11.84
N ARG A 425 0.38 3.14 11.79
CA ARG A 425 0.43 4.04 12.96
C ARG A 425 0.45 5.52 12.64
N ASN A 426 -0.02 6.33 13.58
CA ASN A 426 0.05 7.80 13.49
C ASN A 426 -0.61 8.32 12.21
N ILE A 427 -1.89 7.99 12.01
CA ILE A 427 -2.67 8.44 10.85
C ILE A 427 -3.68 9.49 11.32
N HIS A 428 -3.69 10.62 10.63
CA HIS A 428 -4.62 11.71 10.93
C HIS A 428 -5.63 11.88 9.79
N ILE A 429 -6.92 11.76 10.11
CA ILE A 429 -8.02 11.79 9.14
C ILE A 429 -9.05 12.87 9.51
N PRO A 430 -8.78 14.16 9.23
CA PRO A 430 -9.69 15.22 9.64
C PRO A 430 -11.11 15.06 9.11
N GLU A 431 -11.25 14.69 7.84
CA GLU A 431 -12.55 14.50 7.20
C GLU A 431 -12.47 13.46 6.08
N LEU A 432 -13.52 12.64 5.99
CA LEU A 432 -13.84 11.78 4.85
C LEU A 432 -15.19 12.18 4.25
N TYR A 433 -15.52 11.63 3.08
CA TYR A 433 -16.85 11.73 2.50
C TYR A 433 -17.96 11.34 3.48
N THR A 434 -18.92 12.22 3.72
CA THR A 434 -20.10 11.96 4.56
C THR A 434 -21.43 12.14 3.84
N GLY A 435 -21.45 11.96 2.51
CA GLY A 435 -22.70 12.01 1.76
C GLY A 435 -23.60 10.78 2.00
N THR A 436 -24.68 10.69 1.22
CA THR A 436 -25.74 9.69 1.44
C THR A 436 -25.38 8.26 1.04
N SER A 437 -24.29 8.06 0.28
CA SER A 437 -23.83 6.72 -0.10
C SER A 437 -23.45 5.88 1.12
N ALA A 438 -24.02 4.69 1.23
CA ALA A 438 -23.75 3.77 2.33
C ALA A 438 -22.39 3.04 2.21
N SER A 439 -21.74 3.09 1.04
CA SER A 439 -20.47 2.42 0.74
C SER A 439 -19.25 3.34 0.81
N ARG A 440 -19.40 4.52 1.43
CA ARG A 440 -18.36 5.56 1.53
C ARG A 440 -18.31 6.17 2.92
N GLY A 441 -17.20 6.84 3.23
CA GLY A 441 -16.92 7.51 4.49
C GLY A 441 -16.42 6.57 5.58
N MET A 442 -15.60 5.58 5.25
CA MET A 442 -15.13 4.57 6.21
C MET A 442 -13.69 4.87 6.64
N VAL A 443 -13.44 5.01 7.95
CA VAL A 443 -12.07 5.18 8.47
C VAL A 443 -11.27 3.90 8.26
N LEU A 444 -11.77 2.76 8.71
CA LEU A 444 -11.23 1.43 8.42
C LEU A 444 -12.29 0.56 7.77
N SER A 445 -11.99 0.02 6.59
CA SER A 445 -12.80 -1.00 5.94
C SER A 445 -12.00 -2.26 5.63
N ILE A 446 -12.57 -3.40 5.98
CA ILE A 446 -12.12 -4.73 5.54
C ILE A 446 -13.36 -5.46 5.06
N ASP A 447 -13.49 -5.62 3.74
CA ASP A 447 -14.71 -6.12 3.13
C ASP A 447 -14.44 -7.30 2.19
N PHE A 448 -14.96 -8.47 2.55
CA PHE A 448 -14.93 -9.67 1.70
C PHE A 448 -16.06 -9.68 0.67
N PHE A 449 -17.01 -8.74 0.74
CA PHE A 449 -18.12 -8.62 -0.22
C PHE A 449 -17.80 -7.70 -1.40
N TYR A 450 -16.53 -7.42 -1.67
CA TYR A 450 -16.14 -6.64 -2.84
C TYR A 450 -16.48 -7.40 -4.13
N GLU A 451 -17.16 -6.74 -5.08
CA GLU A 451 -17.58 -7.31 -6.38
C GLU A 451 -18.28 -8.68 -6.23
N GLU A 452 -17.63 -9.79 -6.61
CA GLU A 452 -18.22 -11.12 -6.66
C GLU A 452 -18.58 -11.68 -5.27
N GLY A 453 -18.05 -11.09 -4.20
CA GLY A 453 -18.33 -11.48 -2.82
C GLY A 453 -18.08 -12.98 -2.57
N PRO A 454 -19.04 -13.72 -2.00
CA PRO A 454 -18.85 -15.14 -1.68
C PRO A 454 -18.91 -16.07 -2.90
N ASN A 455 -19.12 -15.55 -4.11
CA ASN A 455 -19.37 -16.35 -5.32
C ASN A 455 -18.06 -16.84 -5.98
N GLY A 456 -17.24 -17.57 -5.24
CA GLY A 456 -16.02 -18.18 -5.74
C GLY A 456 -15.55 -19.34 -4.87
N ASN A 457 -14.49 -20.02 -5.31
CA ASN A 457 -13.98 -21.24 -4.70
C ASN A 457 -12.64 -21.06 -3.97
N TYR A 458 -12.22 -19.81 -3.76
CA TYR A 458 -10.93 -19.45 -3.18
C TYR A 458 -11.16 -18.54 -1.98
N ASN A 459 -11.13 -19.10 -0.79
CA ASN A 459 -11.46 -18.37 0.43
C ASN A 459 -10.48 -17.20 0.65
N PRO A 460 -10.99 -15.98 0.88
CA PRO A 460 -10.15 -14.83 1.16
C PRO A 460 -9.62 -14.88 2.59
N VAL A 461 -8.38 -14.43 2.80
CA VAL A 461 -7.80 -14.32 4.14
C VAL A 461 -7.32 -12.90 4.40
N VAL A 462 -7.79 -12.32 5.51
CA VAL A 462 -7.19 -11.12 6.13
C VAL A 462 -6.90 -11.45 7.59
N ALA A 463 -5.63 -11.38 7.97
CA ALA A 463 -5.16 -11.72 9.29
C ALA A 463 -4.10 -10.74 9.81
N ASN A 464 -3.98 -10.61 11.13
CA ASN A 464 -2.88 -9.91 11.78
C ASN A 464 -2.69 -8.45 11.29
N VAL A 465 -3.72 -7.64 11.48
CA VAL A 465 -3.70 -6.20 11.20
C VAL A 465 -3.58 -5.43 12.51
N ASP A 466 -2.57 -4.57 12.62
CA ASP A 466 -2.25 -3.78 13.80
C ASP A 466 -2.30 -2.29 13.47
N ILE A 467 -3.17 -1.55 14.16
CA ILE A 467 -3.46 -0.14 13.88
C ILE A 467 -3.30 0.66 15.17
N ARG A 468 -2.44 1.69 15.18
CA ARG A 468 -2.16 2.48 16.39
C ARG A 468 -2.25 3.97 16.15
N ASN A 469 -2.73 4.72 17.13
CA ASN A 469 -2.69 6.19 17.11
C ASN A 469 -3.36 6.75 15.82
N VAL A 470 -4.57 6.27 15.51
CA VAL A 470 -5.34 6.77 14.37
C VAL A 470 -6.46 7.65 14.89
N THR A 471 -6.55 8.87 14.37
CA THR A 471 -7.62 9.81 14.72
C THR A 471 -8.45 10.14 13.48
N SER A 472 -9.76 10.20 13.63
CA SER A 472 -10.63 10.82 12.63
C SER A 472 -11.60 11.80 13.27
N SER A 473 -11.87 12.93 12.60
CA SER A 473 -12.78 13.95 13.14
C SER A 473 -14.15 13.98 12.47
N ARG A 474 -14.33 13.27 11.34
CA ARG A 474 -15.62 13.20 10.64
C ARG A 474 -15.67 12.06 9.63
N SER A 475 -16.63 11.15 9.77
CA SER A 475 -16.80 10.00 8.87
C SER A 475 -18.22 9.42 8.92
N ASN A 476 -18.58 8.60 7.92
CA ASN A 476 -19.81 7.81 8.00
C ASN A 476 -19.65 6.62 8.96
N TYR A 477 -18.52 5.92 8.90
CA TYR A 477 -18.23 4.75 9.73
C TYR A 477 -16.81 4.82 10.28
N ALA A 478 -16.64 4.39 11.53
CA ALA A 478 -15.30 4.17 12.06
C ALA A 478 -14.76 2.80 11.64
N LEU A 479 -15.46 1.72 12.00
CA LEU A 479 -15.11 0.35 11.64
C LEU A 479 -16.16 -0.24 10.70
N PHE A 480 -15.74 -0.70 9.53
CA PHE A 480 -16.56 -1.44 8.57
C PHE A 480 -15.88 -2.76 8.22
N LEU A 481 -16.09 -3.78 9.05
CA LEU A 481 -15.42 -5.07 8.98
C LEU A 481 -16.46 -6.15 8.62
N ARG A 482 -16.32 -6.77 7.47
CA ARG A 482 -17.26 -7.77 6.95
C ARG A 482 -16.53 -8.98 6.37
N GLY A 483 -16.38 -10.01 7.19
CA GLY A 483 -15.94 -11.34 6.77
C GLY A 483 -17.09 -12.18 6.21
N PHE A 484 -16.83 -13.45 5.92
CA PHE A 484 -17.88 -14.42 5.57
C PHE A 484 -18.24 -15.30 6.76
N PRO A 485 -19.47 -15.87 6.80
CA PRO A 485 -19.85 -16.88 7.79
C PRO A 485 -18.92 -18.10 7.84
N THR A 486 -18.18 -18.37 6.77
CA THR A 486 -17.24 -19.49 6.66
C THR A 486 -15.77 -19.05 6.80
N ASP A 487 -15.49 -17.77 6.63
CA ASP A 487 -14.14 -17.22 6.49
C ASP A 487 -14.07 -15.89 7.22
N TYR A 488 -13.67 -15.95 8.49
CA TYR A 488 -13.65 -14.80 9.37
C TYR A 488 -12.43 -13.94 9.08
N ILE A 489 -12.58 -12.62 9.22
CA ILE A 489 -11.43 -11.71 9.37
C ILE A 489 -10.82 -12.01 10.75
N THR A 490 -9.50 -12.18 10.85
CA THR A 490 -8.89 -12.62 12.12
C THR A 490 -7.83 -11.67 12.65
N ASN A 491 -7.76 -11.55 13.98
CA ASN A 491 -6.64 -10.92 14.68
C ASN A 491 -6.40 -9.46 14.26
N ILE A 492 -7.45 -8.65 14.36
CA ILE A 492 -7.42 -7.21 14.13
C ILE A 492 -7.24 -6.50 15.47
N ARG A 493 -6.24 -5.60 15.57
CA ARG A 493 -5.88 -4.92 16.81
C ARG A 493 -5.82 -3.42 16.60
N LEU A 494 -6.57 -2.68 17.41
CA LEU A 494 -6.54 -1.22 17.42
C LEU A 494 -6.07 -0.71 18.80
N TYR A 495 -5.12 0.22 18.79
CA TYR A 495 -4.57 0.84 20.00
C TYR A 495 -4.61 2.36 19.90
N ASN A 496 -5.17 3.04 20.91
CA ASN A 496 -5.22 4.51 20.98
C ASN A 496 -5.84 5.14 19.71
N CYS A 497 -7.00 4.66 19.29
CA CYS A 497 -7.70 5.16 18.11
C CYS A 497 -8.95 5.92 18.52
N HIS A 498 -9.13 7.13 17.99
CA HIS A 498 -10.23 8.02 18.41
C HIS A 498 -10.95 8.55 17.18
N PHE A 499 -12.24 8.23 17.06
CA PHE A 499 -13.06 8.57 15.91
C PHE A 499 -14.24 9.43 16.36
N GLU A 500 -14.22 10.71 15.99
CA GLU A 500 -15.25 11.68 16.32
C GLU A 500 -16.18 11.92 15.12
N ASP A 501 -17.39 12.41 15.42
CA ASP A 501 -18.43 12.77 14.43
C ASP A 501 -18.71 11.65 13.41
N VAL A 502 -18.79 10.41 13.92
CA VAL A 502 -19.15 9.20 13.17
C VAL A 502 -20.67 9.11 13.04
N ILE A 503 -21.18 9.14 11.81
CA ILE A 503 -22.62 9.32 11.51
C ILE A 503 -23.43 8.02 11.61
N ARG A 504 -22.89 6.90 11.14
CA ARG A 504 -23.60 5.61 10.98
C ARG A 504 -23.11 4.51 11.93
N GLY A 505 -22.06 4.76 12.70
CA GLY A 505 -21.51 3.82 13.69
C GLY A 505 -20.54 2.80 13.09
N ASN A 506 -20.63 1.55 13.54
CA ASN A 506 -19.74 0.44 13.16
C ASN A 506 -20.51 -0.71 12.52
N VAL A 507 -19.85 -1.42 11.60
CA VAL A 507 -20.28 -2.73 11.07
C VAL A 507 -19.18 -3.73 11.40
N ILE A 508 -19.51 -4.77 12.15
CA ILE A 508 -18.57 -5.82 12.57
C ILE A 508 -19.27 -7.17 12.39
N GLU A 509 -18.95 -7.85 11.29
CA GLU A 509 -19.57 -9.11 10.87
C GLU A 509 -18.46 -10.14 10.61
N TYR A 510 -18.55 -11.31 11.26
CA TYR A 510 -17.62 -12.43 11.07
C TYR A 510 -16.15 -12.02 11.25
N VAL A 511 -15.87 -11.39 12.40
CA VAL A 511 -14.52 -11.01 12.82
C VAL A 511 -14.17 -11.79 14.08
N ASP A 512 -13.08 -12.56 14.03
CA ASP A 512 -12.54 -13.28 15.17
C ASP A 512 -11.34 -12.54 15.77
N ASN A 513 -11.27 -12.51 17.10
CA ASN A 513 -10.18 -11.90 17.85
C ASN A 513 -9.94 -10.40 17.50
N LEU A 514 -11.02 -9.60 17.44
CA LEU A 514 -10.96 -8.14 17.38
C LEU A 514 -10.58 -7.60 18.77
N ARG A 515 -9.43 -6.94 18.88
CA ARG A 515 -8.94 -6.36 20.13
C ARG A 515 -8.87 -4.84 20.04
N LEU A 516 -9.52 -4.16 20.99
CA LEU A 516 -9.58 -2.71 21.07
C LEU A 516 -9.00 -2.25 22.40
N PHE A 517 -7.94 -1.44 22.36
CA PHE A 517 -7.29 -0.89 23.55
C PHE A 517 -7.29 0.63 23.47
N ASN A 518 -8.03 1.28 24.37
CA ASN A 518 -8.20 2.74 24.35
C ASN A 518 -8.71 3.22 22.97
N VAL A 519 -9.85 2.67 22.53
CA VAL A 519 -10.49 3.02 21.26
C VAL A 519 -11.87 3.62 21.52
N THR A 520 -12.14 4.80 20.96
CA THR A 520 -13.42 5.50 21.13
C THR A 520 -14.06 5.86 19.80
N VAL A 521 -15.39 5.81 19.77
CA VAL A 521 -16.25 6.35 18.70
C VAL A 521 -17.23 7.32 19.34
N ASN A 522 -17.18 8.59 18.92
CA ASN A 522 -18.00 9.68 19.47
C ASN A 522 -17.89 9.77 21.01
N GLY A 523 -16.66 9.71 21.54
CA GLY A 523 -16.39 9.73 22.98
C GLY A 523 -16.73 8.43 23.75
N GLU A 524 -17.37 7.44 23.13
CA GLU A 524 -17.77 6.19 23.78
C GLU A 524 -16.85 5.03 23.41
N ALA A 525 -16.60 4.12 24.36
CA ALA A 525 -15.86 2.89 24.07
C ALA A 525 -16.66 1.97 23.14
N ILE A 526 -15.99 1.36 22.15
CA ILE A 526 -16.64 0.42 21.23
C ILE A 526 -16.93 -0.90 21.95
N ALA A 527 -18.21 -1.31 21.97
CA ALA A 527 -18.57 -2.66 22.37
C ALA A 527 -18.15 -3.66 21.27
N VAL A 528 -17.26 -4.59 21.61
CA VAL A 528 -16.92 -5.72 20.73
C VAL A 528 -17.98 -6.81 20.95
N PRO A 529 -18.68 -7.28 19.91
CA PRO A 529 -19.59 -8.42 20.04
C PRO A 529 -18.80 -9.63 20.58
N THR A 530 -19.25 -10.22 21.68
CA THR A 530 -18.76 -11.54 22.10
C THR A 530 -19.18 -12.58 21.04
N PRO A 531 -18.29 -13.49 20.63
CA PRO A 531 -18.59 -14.53 19.63
C PRO A 531 -19.84 -15.36 19.95
#